data_AF-A0A2S1XFU5-F1
#
_entry.id   AF-A0A2S1XFU5-F1
#
_cell.length_a   1.000
_cell.length_b   1.000
_cell.length_c   1.000
_cell.angle_alpha   90.00
_cell.angle_beta   90.00
_cell.angle_gamma   90.00
#
_symmetry.space_group_name_H-M   'P 1'
#
loop_
_entity.id
_entity.type
_entity.pdbx_description
1 polymer ?
#
loop_
_entity_poly.entity_id
_entity_poly.type
_entity_poly.pdbx_seq_one_letter_code
_entity_poly.pdbx_strand_id
1 'polypeptide(L)'
;MPAGRRRAAIIDPETQATYRLWMELVRVARDIGGRDAARRVWEQSPLPRLDRCPAERDWIGSFLAEVTEPSPGSRLQAEALWQAYLDWCSPRGVDPFTRKRFLQLVAERLRRQKASTIHFLNIRLRVR
;
A
#
# COMPACT_ATOMS: atom_id res chain seq x y z
N MET A 1 -24.35 -12.93 -24.72
CA MET A 1 -23.59 -12.08 -23.77
C MET A 1 -22.46 -11.39 -24.53
N PRO A 2 -22.55 -10.11 -24.94
CA PRO A 2 -21.45 -9.46 -25.64
C PRO A 2 -20.50 -8.77 -24.64
N ALA A 3 -19.21 -9.06 -24.81
CA ALA A 3 -18.10 -8.45 -24.08
C ALA A 3 -18.04 -6.94 -24.32
N GLY A 4 -18.02 -6.16 -23.23
CA GLY A 4 -17.82 -4.72 -23.26
C GLY A 4 -16.42 -4.38 -23.78
N ARG A 5 -16.32 -4.05 -25.08
CA ARG A 5 -15.15 -3.37 -25.65
C ARG A 5 -14.95 -2.06 -24.91
N ARG A 6 -13.91 -1.97 -24.08
CA ARG A 6 -13.38 -0.70 -23.59
C ARG A 6 -12.95 0.12 -24.82
N ARG A 7 -13.75 1.12 -25.19
CA ARG A 7 -13.33 2.14 -26.14
C ARG A 7 -12.11 2.83 -25.54
N ALA A 8 -10.93 2.62 -26.12
CA ALA A 8 -9.79 3.48 -25.84
C ALA A 8 -10.23 4.91 -26.19
N ALA A 9 -10.23 5.80 -25.19
CA ALA A 9 -10.52 7.20 -25.42
C ALA A 9 -9.48 7.71 -26.44
N ILE A 10 -9.95 8.17 -27.59
CA ILE A 10 -9.09 8.81 -28.58
C ILE A 10 -8.69 10.14 -27.95
N ILE A 11 -7.48 10.19 -27.37
CA ILE A 11 -6.94 11.40 -26.74
C ILE A 11 -6.54 12.34 -27.87
N ASP A 12 -7.16 13.52 -27.88
CA ASP A 12 -6.91 14.58 -28.86
C ASP A 12 -5.41 14.96 -28.92
N PRO A 13 -4.83 15.24 -30.12
CA PRO A 13 -3.41 15.54 -30.27
C PRO A 13 -2.93 16.75 -29.45
N GLU A 14 -3.78 17.76 -29.25
CA GLU A 14 -3.48 18.93 -28.42
C GLU A 14 -3.36 18.51 -26.95
N THR A 15 -4.29 17.66 -26.49
CA THR A 15 -4.25 17.07 -25.14
C THR A 15 -2.98 16.23 -24.94
N GLN A 16 -2.53 15.48 -25.95
CA GLN A 16 -1.28 14.72 -25.88
C GLN A 16 -0.04 15.65 -25.76
N ALA A 17 -0.01 16.75 -26.51
CA ALA A 17 1.08 17.72 -26.44
C ALA A 17 1.14 18.40 -25.06
N THR A 18 -0.01 18.81 -24.52
CA THR A 18 -0.12 19.34 -23.16
C THR A 18 0.36 18.32 -22.12
N TYR A 19 -0.03 17.06 -22.24
CA TYR A 19 0.41 16.01 -21.31
C TYR A 19 1.92 15.78 -21.35
N ARG A 20 2.54 15.80 -22.52
CA ARG A 20 4.01 15.68 -22.64
C ARG A 20 4.71 16.84 -21.94
N LEU A 21 4.24 18.07 -22.13
CA LEU A 21 4.82 19.25 -21.47
C LEU A 21 4.74 19.12 -19.95
N TRP A 22 3.59 18.73 -19.41
CA TRP A 22 3.41 18.54 -17.97
C TRP A 22 4.26 17.38 -17.42
N MET A 23 4.42 16.30 -18.18
CA MET A 23 5.31 15.20 -17.81
C MET A 23 6.77 15.63 -17.73
N GLU A 24 7.25 16.48 -18.64
CA GLU A 24 8.60 17.04 -18.57
C GLU A 24 8.77 17.97 -17.37
N LEU A 25 7.79 18.83 -17.09
CA LEU A 25 7.81 19.69 -15.89
C LEU A 25 7.86 18.88 -14.60
N VAL A 26 7.13 17.76 -14.52
CA VAL A 26 7.17 16.84 -13.37
C VAL A 26 8.56 16.21 -13.23
N ARG A 27 9.22 15.82 -14.33
CA ARG A 27 10.58 15.27 -14.32
C ARG A 27 11.59 16.30 -13.79
N VAL A 28 11.58 17.51 -14.35
CA VAL A 28 12.48 18.59 -13.91
C VAL A 28 12.26 18.92 -12.43
N ALA A 29 11.01 19.00 -11.99
CA ALA A 29 10.68 19.24 -10.58
C ALA A 29 11.17 18.10 -9.67
N ARG A 30 11.15 16.85 -10.14
CA ARG A 30 11.71 15.70 -9.42
C ARG A 30 13.22 15.80 -9.29
N ASP A 31 13.90 16.19 -10.35
CA ASP A 31 15.36 16.24 -10.39
C ASP A 31 15.92 17.36 -9.51
N ILE A 32 15.23 18.51 -9.47
CA ILE A 32 15.66 19.68 -8.68
C ILE A 32 15.18 19.60 -7.23
N GLY A 33 13.90 19.29 -7.00
CA GLY A 33 13.24 19.39 -5.71
C GLY A 33 12.78 18.06 -5.10
N GLY A 34 13.15 16.93 -5.72
CA GLY A 34 12.81 15.61 -5.24
C GLY A 34 11.33 15.24 -5.40
N ARG A 35 10.93 14.14 -4.74
CA ARG A 35 9.60 13.54 -4.88
C ARG A 35 8.46 14.46 -4.47
N ASP A 36 8.68 15.32 -3.48
CA ASP A 36 7.64 16.23 -2.97
C ASP A 36 7.36 17.39 -3.92
N ALA A 37 8.40 17.95 -4.55
CA ALA A 37 8.24 18.98 -5.58
C ALA A 37 7.53 18.42 -6.82
N ALA A 38 7.95 17.24 -7.30
CA ALA A 38 7.29 16.54 -8.40
C ALA A 38 5.81 16.28 -8.14
N ARG A 39 5.46 15.89 -6.89
CA ARG A 39 4.08 15.67 -6.46
C ARG A 39 3.25 16.96 -6.52
N ARG A 40 3.78 18.08 -6.05
CA ARG A 40 3.07 19.38 -6.14
C ARG A 40 2.80 19.78 -7.58
N VAL A 41 3.76 19.56 -8.48
CA VAL A 41 3.60 19.85 -9.92
C VAL A 41 2.56 18.91 -10.55
N TRP A 42 2.56 17.63 -10.18
CA TRP A 42 1.53 16.68 -10.63
C TRP A 42 0.13 17.11 -10.20
N GLU A 43 -0.06 17.54 -8.96
CA GLU A 43 -1.35 17.98 -8.41
C GLU A 43 -1.93 19.22 -9.11
N GLN A 44 -1.06 20.06 -9.69
CA GLN A 44 -1.44 21.25 -10.46
C GLN A 44 -1.63 20.97 -11.96
N SER A 45 -1.26 19.77 -12.42
CA SER A 45 -1.30 19.42 -13.84
C SER A 45 -2.70 18.96 -14.29
N PRO A 46 -3.03 19.12 -15.60
CA PRO A 46 -4.23 18.56 -16.22
C PRO A 46 -4.09 17.05 -16.50
N LEU A 47 -2.99 16.43 -16.06
CA LEU A 47 -2.81 14.98 -16.16
C LEU A 47 -3.91 14.31 -15.35
N PRO A 48 -4.35 13.11 -15.77
CA PRO A 48 -5.24 12.33 -14.93
C PRO A 48 -4.60 12.22 -13.56
N ARG A 49 -5.39 12.51 -12.53
CA ARG A 49 -4.96 12.19 -11.17
C ARG A 49 -4.60 10.72 -11.23
N LEU A 50 -3.35 10.39 -10.87
CA LEU A 50 -3.07 9.03 -10.48
C LEU A 50 -4.07 8.82 -9.37
N ASP A 51 -5.12 8.03 -9.64
CA ASP A 51 -6.01 7.59 -8.59
C ASP A 51 -5.06 7.15 -7.49
N ARG A 52 -5.09 7.87 -6.36
CA ARG A 52 -4.46 7.36 -5.15
C ARG A 52 -5.07 5.98 -5.06
N CYS A 53 -4.25 4.96 -5.32
CA CYS A 53 -4.64 3.59 -5.56
C CYS A 53 -5.96 3.34 -4.83
N PRO A 54 -7.08 3.13 -5.56
CA PRO A 54 -8.44 3.43 -5.13
C PRO A 54 -8.62 3.00 -3.68
N ALA A 55 -8.63 3.96 -2.75
CA ALA A 55 -8.62 3.73 -1.31
C ALA A 55 -7.89 2.43 -0.95
N GLU A 56 -6.54 2.42 -1.00
CA GLU A 56 -5.65 1.33 -0.58
C GLU A 56 -6.44 0.30 0.21
N ARG A 57 -6.87 -0.79 -0.44
CA ARG A 57 -7.50 -1.91 0.29
C ARG A 57 -6.61 -2.09 1.51
N ASP A 58 -7.14 -1.93 2.72
CA ASP A 58 -6.30 -2.03 3.92
C ASP A 58 -5.89 -3.49 4.07
N TRP A 59 -4.81 -3.87 3.39
CA TRP A 59 -4.34 -5.25 3.31
C TRP A 59 -3.86 -5.70 4.68
N ILE A 60 -3.31 -4.78 5.47
CA ILE A 60 -2.92 -5.05 6.85
C ILE A 60 -4.16 -5.26 7.72
N GLY A 61 -5.18 -4.41 7.59
CA GLY A 61 -6.46 -4.59 8.29
C GLY A 61 -7.14 -5.91 7.94
N SER A 62 -7.18 -6.25 6.64
CA SER A 62 -7.77 -7.50 6.14
C SER A 62 -6.99 -8.72 6.63
N PHE A 63 -5.67 -8.69 6.50
CA PHE A 63 -4.77 -9.72 7.03
C PHE A 63 -4.98 -9.94 8.53
N LEU A 64 -4.96 -8.88 9.34
CA LEU A 64 -5.14 -8.99 10.79
C LEU A 64 -6.52 -9.57 11.12
N ALA A 65 -7.58 -9.10 10.46
CA ALA A 65 -8.94 -9.61 10.68
C ALA A 65 -9.09 -11.10 10.34
N GLU A 66 -8.38 -11.60 9.34
CA GLU A 66 -8.45 -13.00 8.90
C GLU A 66 -7.54 -13.95 9.69
N VAL A 67 -6.36 -13.47 10.10
CA VAL A 67 -5.28 -14.32 10.63
C VAL A 67 -5.14 -14.20 12.14
N THR A 68 -5.68 -13.15 12.75
CA THR A 68 -5.54 -12.92 14.19
C THR A 68 -6.89 -12.88 14.92
N GLU A 69 -6.82 -13.12 16.22
CA GLU A 69 -7.96 -12.95 17.11
C GLU A 69 -7.54 -12.37 18.47
N PRO A 70 -8.45 -11.64 19.15
CA PRO A 70 -8.21 -11.15 20.49
C PRO A 70 -7.95 -12.32 21.45
N SER A 71 -6.88 -12.23 22.23
CA SER A 71 -6.53 -13.20 23.25
C SER A 71 -5.89 -12.48 24.43
N PRO A 72 -6.69 -12.02 25.41
CA PRO A 72 -6.20 -11.26 26.56
C PRO A 72 -5.05 -11.97 27.29
N GLY A 73 -4.01 -11.23 27.66
CA GLY A 73 -2.83 -11.77 28.34
C GLY A 73 -1.84 -12.52 27.43
N SER A 74 -2.23 -12.83 26.19
CA SER A 74 -1.33 -13.45 25.21
C SER A 74 -0.36 -12.44 24.59
N ARG A 75 0.79 -12.94 24.15
CA ARG A 75 1.80 -12.17 23.43
C ARG A 75 2.15 -12.89 22.14
N LEU A 76 1.99 -12.21 21.01
CA LEU A 76 2.38 -12.72 19.70
C LEU A 76 3.72 -12.12 19.28
N GLN A 77 4.70 -12.97 18.99
CA GLN A 77 5.98 -12.50 18.48
C GLN A 77 5.84 -11.89 17.09
N ALA A 78 6.54 -10.78 16.85
CA ALA A 78 6.53 -10.10 15.56
C ALA A 78 7.05 -10.97 14.40
N GLU A 79 7.97 -11.91 14.66
CA GLU A 79 8.46 -12.87 13.67
C GLU A 79 7.34 -13.83 13.23
N ALA A 80 6.61 -14.40 14.19
CA ALA A 80 5.50 -15.31 13.89
C ALA A 80 4.40 -14.60 13.08
N LEU A 81 4.10 -13.34 13.41
CA LEU A 81 3.12 -12.55 12.66
C LEU A 81 3.62 -12.17 11.25
N TRP A 82 4.94 -11.93 11.10
CA TRP A 82 5.56 -11.68 9.80
C TRP A 82 5.50 -12.91 8.90
N GLN A 83 5.82 -14.10 9.42
CA GLN A 83 5.72 -15.34 8.65
C GLN A 83 4.28 -15.60 8.21
N ALA A 84 3.31 -15.44 9.13
CA ALA A 84 1.89 -15.59 8.80
C ALA A 84 1.42 -14.59 7.72
N TYR A 85 2.01 -13.40 7.65
CA TYR A 85 1.73 -12.43 6.58
C TYR A 85 2.26 -12.88 5.22
N LEU A 86 3.48 -13.41 5.16
CA LEU A 86 4.03 -13.97 3.92
C LEU A 86 3.17 -15.14 3.40
N ASP A 87 2.78 -16.03 4.30
CA ASP A 87 1.91 -17.16 3.98
C ASP A 87 0.51 -16.70 3.53
N TRP A 88 0.02 -15.57 4.05
CA TRP A 88 -1.23 -14.96 3.61
C TRP A 88 -1.12 -14.30 2.23
N CYS A 89 0.01 -13.68 1.90
CA CYS A 89 0.27 -13.03 0.62
C CYS A 89 0.44 -14.02 -0.54
N SER A 90 1.14 -15.14 -0.30
CA SER A 90 1.50 -16.14 -1.32
C SER A 90 0.32 -16.63 -2.17
N PRO A 91 -0.77 -17.19 -1.62
CA PRO A 91 -1.91 -17.67 -2.42
C PRO A 91 -2.73 -16.54 -3.06
N ARG A 92 -2.53 -15.29 -2.66
CA ARG A 92 -3.29 -14.12 -3.15
C ARG A 92 -2.60 -13.43 -4.33
N GLY A 93 -1.39 -13.86 -4.70
CA GLY A 93 -0.59 -13.18 -5.74
C GLY A 93 -0.27 -11.73 -5.37
N VAL A 94 -0.18 -11.46 -4.07
CA VAL A 94 0.05 -10.13 -3.50
C VAL A 94 1.54 -9.98 -3.22
N ASP A 95 2.16 -8.94 -3.77
CA ASP A 95 3.53 -8.58 -3.41
C ASP A 95 3.59 -8.14 -1.94
N PRO A 96 4.36 -8.84 -1.09
CA PRO A 96 4.45 -8.49 0.31
C PRO A 96 5.20 -7.16 0.49
N PHE A 97 4.76 -6.35 1.47
CA PHE A 97 5.54 -5.20 1.91
C PHE A 97 6.91 -5.63 2.46
N THR A 98 7.88 -4.72 2.47
CA THR A 98 9.11 -4.96 3.24
C THR A 98 8.78 -5.15 4.72
N ARG A 99 9.55 -6.00 5.40
CA ARG A 99 9.37 -6.29 6.82
C ARG A 99 9.27 -5.02 7.69
N LYS A 100 10.09 -4.01 7.41
CA LYS A 100 10.08 -2.72 8.11
C LYS A 100 8.75 -1.99 7.93
N ARG A 101 8.25 -1.91 6.69
CA ARG A 101 6.98 -1.24 6.39
C ARG A 101 5.79 -2.00 6.98
N PHE A 102 5.80 -3.32 6.90
CA PHE A 102 4.80 -4.17 7.54
C PHE A 102 4.71 -3.92 9.05
N LEU A 103 5.84 -4.02 9.76
CA LEU A 103 5.85 -3.83 11.22
C LEU A 103 5.44 -2.40 11.64
N GLN A 104 5.73 -1.40 10.82
CA GLN A 104 5.24 -0.03 11.04
C GLN A 104 3.71 0.02 10.97
N LEU A 105 3.12 -0.51 9.90
CA LEU A 105 1.67 -0.51 9.68
C LEU A 105 0.92 -1.34 10.73
N VAL A 106 1.48 -2.46 11.18
CA VAL A 106 0.88 -3.25 12.25
C VAL A 106 0.95 -2.52 13.60
N ALA A 107 2.07 -1.84 13.89
CA ALA A 107 2.22 -1.07 15.13
C ALA A 107 1.30 0.15 15.24
N GLU A 108 0.78 0.65 14.12
CA GLU A 108 -0.27 1.69 14.10
C GLU A 108 -1.63 1.14 14.57
N ARG A 109 -1.84 -0.18 14.53
CA ARG A 109 -3.11 -0.83 14.83
C ARG A 109 -3.09 -1.67 16.11
N LEU A 110 -1.92 -2.18 16.51
CA LEU A 110 -1.78 -3.09 17.65
C LEU A 110 -0.84 -2.53 18.72
N ARG A 111 -1.18 -2.77 19.99
CA ARG A 111 -0.28 -2.50 21.11
C ARG A 111 0.91 -3.46 21.04
N ARG A 112 2.10 -2.91 21.21
CA ARG A 112 3.35 -3.67 21.20
C ARG A 112 4.17 -3.44 22.46
N GLN A 113 4.98 -4.42 22.83
CA GLN A 113 5.97 -4.34 23.88
C GLN A 113 7.33 -4.77 23.32
N LYS A 114 8.37 -4.00 23.62
CA LYS A 114 9.75 -4.36 23.31
C LYS A 114 10.43 -4.82 24.60
N ALA A 115 10.90 -6.05 24.59
CA ALA A 115 11.85 -6.56 25.58
C ALA A 115 13.14 -6.92 24.81
N SER A 116 13.42 -8.22 24.61
CA SER A 116 14.47 -8.72 23.70
C SER A 116 14.00 -8.75 22.23
N THR A 117 12.74 -9.11 22.00
CA THR A 117 12.08 -9.08 20.68
C THR A 117 10.75 -8.31 20.77
N ILE A 118 10.23 -7.89 19.60
CA ILE A 118 8.96 -7.17 19.53
C ILE A 118 7.81 -8.18 19.68
N HIS A 119 6.91 -7.90 20.62
CA HIS A 119 5.67 -8.65 20.82
C HIS A 119 4.46 -7.75 20.64
N PHE A 120 3.41 -8.27 20.01
CA PHE A 120 2.08 -7.66 19.97
C PHE A 120 1.22 -8.25 21.09
N LEU A 121 0.51 -7.40 21.81
CA LEU A 121 -0.18 -7.76 23.06
C LEU A 121 -1.66 -8.08 22.82
N ASN A 122 -2.21 -8.95 23.67
CA ASN A 122 -3.63 -9.32 23.71
C ASN A 122 -4.15 -9.93 22.40
N ILE A 123 -3.26 -10.58 21.63
CA ILE A 123 -3.57 -11.13 20.31
C ILE A 123 -2.84 -12.46 20.13
N ARG A 124 -3.43 -13.36 19.35
CA ARG A 124 -2.79 -14.60 18.88
C ARG A 124 -3.15 -14.86 17.41
N LEU A 125 -2.38 -15.75 16.77
CA LEU A 125 -2.74 -16.28 15.46
C LEU A 125 -3.94 -17.21 15.60
N ARG A 126 -4.88 -17.15 14.66
CA ARG A 126 -5.94 -18.14 14.55
C ARG A 126 -5.33 -19.47 14.12
N VAL A 127 -5.66 -20.53 14.84
CA VAL A 127 -5.35 -21.89 14.39
C VAL A 127 -6.32 -22.22 13.26
N ARG A 128 -5.81 -22.53 12.08
CA ARG A 128 -6.59 -23.06 10.96
C ARG A 128 -6.54 -24.57 10.94
#